data_AF-A0A958FPJ0-F1
#
_entry.id   AF-A0A958FPJ0-F1
#
_cell.length_a   1.000
_cell.length_b   1.000
_cell.length_c   1.000
_cell.angle_alpha   90.00
_cell.angle_beta   90.00
_cell.angle_gamma   90.00
#
_symmetry.space_group_name_H-M   'P 1'
#
loop_
_entity.id
_entity.type
_entity.pdbx_description
1 polymer ?
#
loop_
_entity_poly.entity_id
_entity_poly.type
_entity_poly.pdbx_seq_one_letter_code
_entity_poly.pdbx_strand_id
1 'polypeptide(L)' 'MIPLSLTLRGMYSYRSDQTIDFTKLTESQLFCIFGPVGSGKSTILEAITYVIYSK' A
#
# COMPACT_ATOMS: atom_id res chain seq x y z
N MET A 1 -14.42 -5.73 -1.54
CA MET A 1 -13.60 -5.32 -2.70
C MET A 1 -12.16 -5.70 -2.40
N ILE A 2 -11.47 -6.42 -3.29
CA ILE A 2 -10.05 -6.76 -3.13
C ILE A 2 -9.25 -5.82 -4.04
N PRO A 3 -8.28 -5.02 -3.54
CA PRO A 3 -7.49 -4.14 -4.39
C PRO A 3 -6.66 -4.97 -5.38
N LEU A 4 -6.49 -4.47 -6.61
CA LEU A 4 -5.67 -5.12 -7.64
C LEU A 4 -4.24 -4.57 -7.64
N SER A 5 -4.11 -3.24 -7.59
CA SER A 5 -2.83 -2.56 -7.54
C SER A 5 -2.95 -1.23 -6.81
N LEU A 6 -1.86 -0.79 -6.20
CA LEU A 6 -1.68 0.55 -5.64
C LEU A 6 -0.35 1.11 -6.12
N THR A 7 -0.35 2.29 -6.72
CA THR A 7 0.87 3.02 -7.07
C THR A 7 0.97 4.29 -6.23
N LEU A 8 2.12 4.47 -5.59
CA LEU A 8 2.43 5.57 -4.66
C LEU A 8 3.62 6.36 -5.22
N ARG A 9 3.52 7.69 -5.17
CA ARG A 9 4.62 8.61 -5.47
C ARG A 9 4.48 9.88 -4.65
N GLY A 10 5.57 10.32 -4.03
CA GLY A 10 5.62 11.56 -3.26
C GLY A 10 4.80 11.54 -1.96
N MET A 11 4.37 10.36 -1.49
CA MET A 11 3.53 10.23 -0.28
C MET A 11 4.37 9.75 0.90
N TYR A 12 4.56 10.61 1.90
CA TYR A 12 5.39 10.35 3.09
C TYR A 12 6.77 9.73 2.73
N SER A 13 7.03 8.48 3.15
CA SER A 13 8.28 7.75 2.89
C SER A 13 8.42 7.26 1.45
N TYR A 14 7.33 7.22 0.66
CA TYR A 14 7.31 6.77 -0.74
C TYR A 14 7.67 7.92 -1.69
N ARG A 15 8.94 8.33 -1.68
CA ARG A 15 9.43 9.46 -2.49
C ARG A 15 9.44 9.17 -3.99
N SER A 16 9.84 7.96 -4.37
CA SER A 16 9.85 7.46 -5.74
C SER A 16 8.58 6.67 -6.05
N ASP A 17 8.33 6.43 -7.34
CA ASP A 17 7.25 5.55 -7.80
C ASP A 17 7.43 4.16 -7.21
N GLN A 18 6.42 3.68 -6.49
CA GLN A 18 6.34 2.32 -5.97
C GLN A 18 4.98 1.73 -6.31
N THR A 19 4.98 0.54 -6.91
CA THR A 19 3.75 -0.16 -7.28
C THR A 19 3.66 -1.46 -6.49
N ILE A 20 2.55 -1.63 -5.78
CA ILE A 20 2.19 -2.85 -5.08
C ILE A 20 1.17 -3.58 -5.95
N ASP A 21 1.49 -4.82 -6.30
CA ASP A 21 0.62 -5.74 -7.01
C ASP A 21 -0.04 -6.69 -6.00
N PHE A 22 -1.31 -6.46 -5.70
CA PHE A 22 -2.05 -7.25 -4.72
C PHE A 22 -2.51 -8.58 -5.28
N THR A 23 -2.53 -8.77 -6.60
CA THR A 23 -2.95 -10.05 -7.19
C THR A 23 -2.06 -11.18 -6.68
N LYS A 24 -0.75 -10.95 -6.65
CA LYS A 24 0.25 -11.88 -6.10
C LYS A 24 0.15 -12.09 -4.59
N LEU A 25 -0.24 -11.04 -3.85
CA LEU A 25 -0.32 -11.08 -2.38
C LEU A 25 -1.61 -11.74 -1.87
N THR A 26 -2.68 -11.70 -2.66
CA THR A 26 -4.01 -12.17 -2.27
C THR A 26 -4.27 -13.62 -2.68
N GLU A 27 -3.35 -14.27 -3.40
CA GLU A 27 -3.43 -15.70 -3.75
C GLU A 27 -3.67 -16.58 -2.52
N SER A 28 -3.00 -16.28 -1.41
CA SER A 28 -3.12 -17.01 -0.13
C SER A 28 -4.20 -16.45 0.79
N GLN A 29 -5.07 -15.56 0.31
CA GLN A 29 -6.10 -14.81 1.06
C GLN A 29 -5.60 -13.91 2.22
N LEU A 30 -4.34 -14.06 2.62
CA LEU A 30 -3.72 -13.31 3.70
C LEU A 30 -2.30 -12.93 3.30
N PHE A 31 -1.96 -11.67 3.55
CA PHE A 31 -0.59 -11.16 3.42
C PHE A 31 -0.28 -10.26 4.61
N CYS A 32 1.01 -9.99 4.80
CA CYS A 32 1.50 -9.16 5.88
C CYS A 32 2.44 -8.08 5.34
N ILE A 33 2.41 -6.90 5.96
CA ILE A 33 3.31 -5.79 5.64
C ILE A 33 4.33 -5.67 6.78
N PHE A 34 5.60 -5.96 6.50
CA PHE A 34 6.69 -5.96 7.49
C PHE A 34 7.74 -4.88 7.21
N GLY A 35 8.49 -4.50 8.24
CA GLY A 35 9.56 -3.51 8.15
C GLY A 35 9.81 -2.72 9.44
N PRO A 36 10.94 -2.00 9.55
CA PRO A 36 11.31 -1.23 10.74
C PRO A 36 10.35 -0.06 11.02
N VAL A 37 10.39 0.49 12.24
CA VAL A 37 9.60 1.68 12.59
C VAL A 37 9.96 2.85 11.65
N GLY A 38 8.95 3.59 11.17
CA GLY A 38 9.16 4.69 10.21
C GLY A 38 9.29 4.29 8.74
N SER A 39 9.27 2.99 8.40
CA SER A 39 9.45 2.52 7.03
C SER A 39 8.27 2.76 6.07
N GLY A 40 7.20 3.42 6.51
CA GLY A 40 6.03 3.73 5.65
C GLY A 40 4.94 2.65 5.59
N LYS A 41 4.97 1.61 6.45
CA LYS A 41 3.93 0.56 6.44
C LYS A 41 2.50 1.12 6.58
N SER A 42 2.29 2.03 7.53
CA SER A 42 0.98 2.67 7.73
C SER A 42 0.56 3.52 6.55
N THR A 43 1.51 4.16 5.84
CA THR A 43 1.26 4.94 4.63
C THR A 43 0.59 4.12 3.54
N ILE A 44 0.88 2.82 3.42
CA ILE A 44 0.19 1.95 2.45
C ILE A 44 -1.32 1.89 2.76
N LEU A 45 -1.69 1.72 4.03
CA LEU A 45 -3.09 1.65 4.47
C LEU A 45 -3.78 3.02 4.35
N GLU A 46 -3.07 4.09 4.71
CA GLU A 46 -3.54 5.48 4.55
C GLU A 46 -3.79 5.79 3.08
N ALA A 47 -2.89 5.40 2.17
CA ALA A 47 -3.06 5.63 0.75
C ALA A 47 -4.27 4.90 0.18
N ILE A 48 -4.50 3.64 0.57
CA ILE A 48 -5.70 2.89 0.20
C ILE A 48 -6.95 3.62 0.67
N THR A 49 -6.95 4.10 1.91
CA THR A 49 -8.07 4.85 2.50
C THR A 49 -8.30 6.16 1.74
N TYR A 50 -7.23 6.90 1.45
CA TYR A 50 -7.26 8.16 0.74
C TYR A 50 -7.84 8.02 -0.67
N VAL A 51 -7.42 7.03 -1.46
CA VAL A 51 -7.92 6.86 -2.83
C VAL A 51 -9.36 6.34 -2.90
N ILE A 52 -9.83 5.61 -1.87
CA ILE A 52 -11.21 5.10 -1.82
C ILE A 52 -12.17 6.18 -1.29
N TYR A 53 -11.77 6.91 -0.26
CA TYR A 53 -12.66 7.79 0.50
C TYR A 53 -12.36 9.28 0.34
N SER A 54 -11.31 9.65 -0.41
CA SER A 54 -10.82 11.04 -0.56
C SER A 54 -10.55 11.71 0.80
N LYS A 55 -9.96 10.95 1.73
CA LYS A 55 -9.76 11.34 3.13
C LYS A 55 -8.37 11.04 3.64
#